data_AF-A0A7K3NMB5-F1
#
_entry.id   AF-A0A7K3NMB5-F1
#
_cell.length_a   1.000
_cell.length_b   1.000
_cell.length_c   1.000
_cell.angle_alpha   90.00
_cell.angle_beta   90.00
_cell.angle_gamma   90.00
#
_symmetry.space_group_name_H-M   'P 1'
#
loop_
_entity.id
_entity.type
_entity.pdbx_description
1 polymer ?
#
loop_
_entity_poly.entity_id
_entity_poly.type
_entity_poly.pdbx_seq_one_letter_code
_entity_poly.pdbx_strand_id
1 'polypeptide(L)'
;MHNEIREATVELTLDERAMDRFAGLFASGVGVEMPGPCGLDVFLGENLGLDPAYVRERLRTIFVNGQPVDDIAKTKLAPGDELALSVAMPGLVGICMRLDSPLKSFRGDITHGRAASRSHLGDLAGTVTVKLFNFIAREIGPGLLARGVTIVGGKLARAVADGKGIVAVRFGDADCGVSELAAQFQTMPDAAYFVRAAQNTP
;
A
#
# COMPACT_ATOMS: atom_id res chain seq x y z
N MET A 1 13.48 -22.99 10.47
CA MET A 1 12.67 -22.77 11.68
C MET A 1 11.53 -21.86 11.25
N HIS A 2 10.40 -22.46 10.89
CA HIS A 2 9.23 -21.77 10.33
C HIS A 2 8.64 -20.90 11.44
N ASN A 3 8.71 -19.58 11.29
CA ASN A 3 7.95 -18.68 12.15
C ASN A 3 6.55 -18.60 11.54
N GLU A 4 5.68 -19.54 11.91
CA GLU A 4 4.23 -19.41 11.70
C GLU A 4 3.75 -18.24 12.56
N ILE A 5 3.94 -17.02 12.05
CA ILE A 5 3.19 -15.86 12.51
C ILE A 5 1.75 -16.19 12.15
N ARG A 6 0.96 -16.57 13.15
CA ARG A 6 -0.51 -16.51 13.03
C ARG A 6 -0.82 -15.04 12.79
N GLU A 7 -0.94 -14.64 11.52
CA GLU A 7 -1.34 -13.30 11.14
C GLU A 7 -2.72 -13.05 11.72
N ALA A 8 -2.78 -12.31 12.82
CA ALA A 8 -4.03 -11.93 13.40
C ALA A 8 -4.76 -11.05 12.38
N THR A 9 -5.90 -11.55 11.89
CA THR A 9 -6.73 -10.84 10.92
C THR A 9 -7.54 -9.77 11.63
N VAL A 10 -7.53 -8.56 11.07
CA VAL A 10 -8.28 -7.41 11.55
C VAL A 10 -9.32 -7.06 10.49
N GLU A 11 -10.58 -7.06 10.86
CA GLU A 11 -11.64 -6.56 9.99
C GLU A 11 -12.16 -5.24 10.51
N LEU A 12 -12.24 -4.25 9.63
CA LEU A 12 -12.71 -2.91 9.96
C LEU A 12 -13.95 -2.61 9.13
N THR A 13 -15.05 -2.25 9.79
CA THR A 13 -16.19 -1.63 9.12
C THR A 13 -16.02 -0.12 9.19
N LEU A 14 -15.93 0.53 8.04
CA LEU A 14 -15.57 1.95 7.94
C LEU A 14 -16.72 2.76 7.32
N ASP A 15 -16.90 3.99 7.80
CA ASP A 15 -17.73 5.00 7.12
C ASP A 15 -16.87 5.94 6.25
N GLU A 16 -17.51 6.88 5.55
CA GLU A 16 -16.83 7.82 4.65
C GLU A 16 -15.77 8.69 5.34
N ARG A 17 -15.89 8.94 6.65
CA ARG A 17 -14.97 9.79 7.43
C ARG A 17 -13.65 9.08 7.72
N ALA A 18 -13.61 7.75 7.63
CA ALA A 18 -12.39 6.98 7.84
C ALA A 18 -11.33 7.25 6.75
N MET A 19 -11.74 7.60 5.52
CA MET A 19 -10.82 7.66 4.38
C MET A 19 -9.74 8.74 4.50
N ASP A 20 -10.06 9.88 5.09
CA ASP A 20 -9.04 10.92 5.33
C ASP A 20 -7.98 10.49 6.35
N ARG A 21 -8.34 9.59 7.29
CA ARG A 21 -7.40 9.03 8.28
C ARG A 21 -6.50 7.98 7.65
N PHE A 22 -7.09 7.10 6.85
CA PHE A 22 -6.36 6.05 6.15
C PHE A 22 -5.49 6.61 5.03
N ALA A 23 -5.73 7.83 4.53
CA ALA A 23 -4.83 8.49 3.59
C ALA A 23 -3.39 8.60 4.13
N GLY A 24 -3.21 8.94 5.40
CA GLY A 24 -1.88 8.98 6.05
C GLY A 24 -1.25 7.59 6.17
N LEU A 25 -2.07 6.56 6.39
CA LEU A 25 -1.64 5.17 6.44
C LEU A 25 -1.11 4.72 5.08
N PHE A 26 -1.87 4.96 4.00
CA PHE A 26 -1.45 4.64 2.64
C PHE A 26 -0.23 5.44 2.19
N ALA A 27 -0.12 6.72 2.55
CA ALA A 27 1.07 7.53 2.25
C ALA A 27 2.33 6.97 2.95
N SER A 28 2.17 6.40 4.15
CA SER A 28 3.26 5.76 4.89
C SER A 28 3.66 4.37 4.38
N GLY A 29 2.81 3.77 3.54
CA GLY A 29 3.00 2.44 2.96
C GLY A 29 2.28 1.34 3.73
N VAL A 30 1.58 0.48 2.98
CA VAL A 30 0.93 -0.75 3.43
C VAL A 30 1.48 -1.95 2.64
N GLY A 31 1.53 -3.12 3.25
CA GLY A 31 1.96 -4.34 2.58
C GLY A 31 0.85 -4.93 1.71
N VAL A 32 1.19 -5.35 0.51
CA VAL A 32 0.30 -6.10 -0.39
C VAL A 32 0.96 -7.43 -0.69
N GLU A 33 0.22 -8.52 -0.47
CA GLU A 33 0.72 -9.86 -0.74
C GLU A 33 0.96 -10.09 -2.24
N MET A 34 2.03 -10.81 -2.51
CA MET A 34 2.53 -11.12 -3.84
C MET A 34 2.95 -12.59 -3.89
N PRO A 35 2.31 -13.42 -4.73
CA PRO A 35 2.63 -14.85 -4.83
C PRO A 35 4.07 -15.14 -5.31
N GLY A 36 4.70 -14.20 -5.99
CA GLY A 36 6.07 -14.26 -6.47
C GLY A 36 6.37 -13.13 -7.47
N PRO A 37 7.61 -13.02 -7.96
CA PRO A 37 8.01 -11.97 -8.91
C PRO A 37 7.10 -11.91 -10.16
N CYS A 38 6.62 -10.73 -10.52
CA CYS A 38 5.74 -10.56 -11.68
C CYS A 38 5.97 -9.22 -12.41
N GLY A 39 5.26 -9.01 -13.51
CA GLY A 39 5.24 -7.71 -14.19
C GLY A 39 4.50 -6.67 -13.37
N LEU A 40 4.95 -5.41 -13.44
CA LEU A 40 4.26 -4.32 -12.76
C LEU A 40 2.81 -4.18 -13.24
N ASP A 41 2.54 -4.38 -14.52
CA ASP A 41 1.20 -4.43 -15.10
C ASP A 41 0.30 -5.50 -14.44
N VAL A 42 0.83 -6.72 -14.30
CA VAL A 42 0.15 -7.84 -13.63
C VAL A 42 -0.13 -7.49 -12.17
N PHE A 43 0.84 -6.95 -11.45
CA PHE A 43 0.66 -6.57 -10.05
C PHE A 43 -0.41 -5.48 -9.86
N LEU A 44 -0.41 -4.44 -10.71
CA LEU A 44 -1.41 -3.38 -10.68
C LEU A 44 -2.83 -3.93 -10.95
N GLY A 45 -2.96 -4.86 -11.90
CA GLY A 45 -4.26 -5.45 -12.25
C GLY A 45 -4.74 -6.48 -11.23
N GLU A 46 -3.94 -7.49 -10.93
CA GLU A 46 -4.35 -8.67 -10.18
C GLU A 46 -4.28 -8.47 -8.66
N ASN A 47 -3.22 -7.82 -8.16
CA ASN A 47 -3.01 -7.62 -6.72
C ASN A 47 -3.66 -6.32 -6.22
N LEU A 48 -3.57 -5.22 -6.98
CA LEU A 48 -4.21 -3.94 -6.61
C LEU A 48 -5.63 -3.80 -7.14
N GLY A 49 -6.06 -4.64 -8.10
CA GLY A 49 -7.41 -4.57 -8.66
C GLY A 49 -7.64 -3.35 -9.56
N LEU A 50 -6.59 -2.80 -10.17
CA LEU A 50 -6.71 -1.61 -11.01
C LEU A 50 -7.12 -1.97 -12.43
N ASP A 51 -8.11 -1.23 -12.92
CA ASP A 51 -8.51 -1.32 -14.32
C ASP A 51 -7.35 -0.86 -15.25
N PRO A 52 -7.04 -1.59 -16.33
CA PRO A 52 -5.97 -1.21 -17.25
C PRO A 52 -6.13 0.18 -17.88
N ALA A 53 -7.37 0.65 -18.12
CA ALA A 53 -7.62 2.01 -18.59
C ALA A 53 -7.35 3.03 -17.49
N TYR A 54 -7.73 2.74 -16.24
CA TYR A 54 -7.35 3.59 -15.09
C TYR A 54 -5.82 3.75 -15.00
N VAL A 55 -5.06 2.65 -15.12
CA VAL A 55 -3.60 2.68 -15.09
C VAL A 55 -3.04 3.56 -16.21
N ARG A 56 -3.57 3.47 -17.42
CA ARG A 56 -3.09 4.26 -18.57
C ARG A 56 -3.47 5.74 -18.50
N GLU A 57 -4.68 6.04 -18.05
CA GLU A 57 -5.27 7.38 -18.17
C GLU A 57 -5.05 8.24 -16.93
N ARG A 58 -5.02 7.60 -15.75
CA ARG A 58 -5.05 8.29 -14.46
C ARG A 58 -3.74 8.20 -13.68
N LEU A 59 -3.05 7.07 -13.70
CA LEU A 59 -1.72 7.00 -13.07
C LEU A 59 -0.74 7.87 -13.86
N ARG A 60 -0.17 8.86 -13.19
CA ARG A 60 0.77 9.82 -13.80
C ARG A 60 2.18 9.59 -13.36
N THR A 61 2.38 9.05 -12.17
CA THR A 61 3.72 8.79 -11.63
C THR A 61 3.72 7.49 -10.86
N ILE A 62 4.66 6.62 -11.21
CA ILE A 62 4.93 5.37 -10.52
C ILE A 62 6.41 5.37 -10.17
N PHE A 63 6.73 5.02 -8.92
CA PHE A 63 8.10 4.73 -8.52
C PHE A 63 8.19 3.30 -8.01
N VAL A 64 9.25 2.60 -8.39
CA VAL A 64 9.68 1.34 -7.78
C VAL A 64 11.00 1.61 -7.07
N ASN A 65 11.06 1.35 -5.77
CA ASN A 65 12.23 1.58 -4.92
C ASN A 65 12.80 3.00 -5.05
N GLY A 66 11.91 4.01 -5.08
CA GLY A 66 12.27 5.41 -5.26
C GLY A 66 12.69 5.80 -6.68
N GLN A 67 12.78 4.82 -7.60
CA GLN A 67 13.12 5.07 -9.00
C GLN A 67 11.86 5.20 -9.84
N PRO A 68 11.75 6.24 -10.67
CA PRO A 68 10.58 6.41 -11.49
C PRO A 68 10.51 5.34 -12.58
N VAL A 69 9.31 4.83 -12.81
CA VAL A 69 9.03 3.88 -13.89
C VAL A 69 8.73 4.65 -15.17
N ASP A 70 9.38 4.25 -16.25
CA ASP A 70 9.14 4.80 -17.59
C ASP A 70 8.26 3.89 -18.45
N ASP A 71 8.41 2.58 -18.33
CA ASP A 71 7.69 1.58 -19.12
C ASP A 71 7.14 0.49 -18.20
N ILE A 72 5.83 0.53 -17.95
CA ILE A 72 5.14 -0.42 -17.06
C ILE A 72 5.30 -1.85 -17.58
N ALA A 73 5.21 -2.08 -18.90
CA ALA A 73 5.25 -3.41 -19.49
C ALA A 73 6.63 -4.08 -19.38
N LYS A 74 7.70 -3.30 -19.20
CA LYS A 74 9.06 -3.81 -19.02
C LYS A 74 9.52 -3.84 -17.56
N THR A 75 8.74 -3.28 -16.65
CA THR A 75 9.12 -3.20 -15.23
C THR A 75 8.72 -4.48 -14.51
N LYS A 76 9.67 -5.04 -13.75
CA LYS A 76 9.44 -6.20 -12.88
C LYS A 76 9.36 -5.74 -11.44
N LEU A 77 8.55 -6.45 -10.67
CA LEU A 77 8.38 -6.25 -9.25
C LEU A 77 8.60 -7.58 -8.53
N ALA A 78 9.25 -7.52 -7.37
CA ALA A 78 9.53 -8.67 -6.54
C ALA A 78 9.13 -8.40 -5.08
N PRO A 79 8.91 -9.45 -4.28
CA PRO A 79 8.72 -9.31 -2.85
C PRO A 79 9.84 -8.50 -2.20
N GLY A 80 9.47 -7.61 -1.28
CA GLY A 80 10.38 -6.66 -0.63
C GLY A 80 10.50 -5.30 -1.34
N ASP A 81 10.03 -5.18 -2.59
CA ASP A 81 10.03 -3.90 -3.30
C ASP A 81 9.03 -2.90 -2.69
N GLU A 82 9.31 -1.62 -2.92
CA GLU A 82 8.42 -0.51 -2.59
C GLU A 82 7.85 0.12 -3.87
N LEU A 83 6.52 0.16 -3.98
CA LEU A 83 5.77 0.77 -5.07
C LEU A 83 5.08 2.04 -4.56
N ALA A 84 5.39 3.19 -5.15
CA ALA A 84 4.69 4.46 -4.88
C ALA A 84 3.89 4.92 -6.09
N LEU A 85 2.60 5.21 -5.87
CA LEU A 85 1.65 5.64 -6.90
C LEU A 85 1.17 7.07 -6.63
N SER A 86 1.10 7.87 -7.70
CA SER A 86 0.49 9.21 -7.66
C SER A 86 -0.23 9.55 -8.97
N VAL A 87 -1.35 10.26 -8.85
CA VAL A 87 -2.16 10.76 -9.97
C VAL A 87 -1.85 12.22 -10.31
N ALA A 88 -1.16 12.95 -9.43
CA ALA A 88 -0.75 14.33 -9.66
C ALA A 88 0.39 14.69 -8.73
N MET A 89 1.56 15.00 -9.28
CA MET A 89 2.59 15.76 -8.56
C MET A 89 2.69 17.14 -9.20
N PRO A 90 2.28 18.23 -8.53
CA PRO A 90 2.42 19.58 -9.07
C PRO A 90 3.88 20.04 -9.08
N GLY A 91 4.21 20.96 -9.99
CA GLY A 91 5.53 21.59 -10.06
C GLY A 91 6.54 20.89 -10.98
N LEU A 92 7.73 21.49 -11.13
CA LEU A 92 8.78 21.05 -12.05
C LEU A 92 9.23 19.60 -11.77
N VAL A 93 9.35 19.24 -10.49
CA VAL A 93 9.66 17.86 -10.07
C VAL A 93 8.59 16.89 -10.59
N GLY A 94 7.31 17.23 -10.51
CA GLY A 94 6.23 16.39 -11.03
C GLY A 94 6.22 16.24 -12.55
N ILE A 95 6.51 17.31 -13.29
CA ILE A 95 6.65 17.28 -14.76
C ILE A 95 7.82 16.39 -15.16
N CYS A 96 8.97 16.59 -14.50
CA CYS A 96 10.12 15.75 -14.70
C CYS A 96 9.77 14.31 -14.36
N MET A 97 9.01 14.03 -13.29
CA MET A 97 8.79 12.71 -12.71
C MET A 97 7.69 11.84 -13.36
N ARG A 98 6.84 12.41 -14.22
CA ARG A 98 5.70 11.73 -14.87
C ARG A 98 6.09 10.53 -15.74
N LEU A 99 5.24 9.50 -15.79
CA LEU A 99 5.31 8.41 -16.74
C LEU A 99 5.37 9.00 -18.16
N ASP A 100 6.30 8.52 -18.98
CA ASP A 100 6.51 9.02 -20.34
C ASP A 100 6.77 10.53 -20.47
N SER A 101 7.46 11.12 -19.50
CA SER A 101 7.86 12.53 -19.59
C SER A 101 8.89 12.76 -20.71
N PRO A 102 8.74 13.80 -21.56
CA PRO A 102 9.79 14.21 -22.52
C PRO A 102 11.02 14.81 -21.83
N LEU A 103 10.97 15.06 -20.51
CA LEU A 103 12.08 15.57 -19.69
C LEU A 103 12.79 14.46 -18.89
N LYS A 104 12.66 13.19 -19.30
CA LYS A 104 13.31 12.02 -18.67
C LYS A 104 14.83 12.18 -18.48
N SER A 105 15.51 12.89 -19.38
CA SER A 105 16.97 13.12 -19.31
C SER A 105 17.41 13.96 -18.10
N PHE A 106 16.51 14.73 -17.48
CA PHE A 106 16.82 15.55 -16.29
C PHE A 106 16.84 14.75 -14.98
N ARG A 107 16.66 13.42 -15.03
CA ARG A 107 16.58 12.55 -13.84
C ARG A 107 17.88 11.83 -13.48
N GLY A 108 18.95 12.01 -14.27
CA GLY A 108 20.21 11.26 -14.14
C GLY A 108 20.80 11.28 -12.73
N ASP A 109 20.62 12.38 -12.00
CA ASP A 109 21.20 12.60 -10.67
C ASP A 109 20.29 12.20 -9.49
N ILE A 110 19.04 11.78 -9.74
CA ILE A 110 18.09 11.37 -8.67
C ILE A 110 18.34 9.91 -8.23
N THR A 111 19.31 9.23 -8.86
CA THR A 111 19.70 7.84 -8.60
C THR A 111 20.31 7.60 -7.21
N HIS A 112 20.54 8.63 -6.40
CA HIS A 112 21.10 8.50 -5.06
C HIS A 112 20.01 8.40 -3.97
N GLY A 113 19.58 7.18 -3.64
CA GLY A 113 18.62 7.00 -2.54
C GLY A 113 18.31 5.57 -2.16
N ARG A 114 19.28 4.90 -1.50
CA ARG A 114 19.07 3.71 -0.64
C ARG A 114 18.50 2.48 -1.36
N ALA A 115 19.39 1.71 -1.97
CA ALA A 115 19.17 0.28 -2.16
C ALA A 115 18.93 -0.34 -0.77
N ALA A 116 17.68 -0.54 -0.38
CA ALA A 116 17.35 -1.48 0.67
C ALA A 116 17.93 -2.82 0.21
N SER A 117 18.73 -3.45 1.09
CA SER A 117 19.44 -4.69 0.81
C SER A 117 18.52 -5.68 0.13
N ARG A 118 18.78 -5.97 -1.15
CA ARG A 118 18.14 -7.05 -1.90
C ARG A 118 18.47 -8.36 -1.18
N SER A 119 17.60 -8.80 -0.28
CA SER A 119 17.52 -10.22 0.00
C SER A 119 16.86 -10.83 -1.21
N HIS A 120 17.67 -11.46 -2.07
CA HIS A 120 17.20 -12.31 -3.15
C HIS A 120 16.49 -13.53 -2.53
N LEU A 121 15.29 -13.32 -1.98
CA LEU A 121 14.33 -14.39 -1.74
C LEU A 121 13.75 -14.72 -3.11
N GLY A 122 14.47 -15.53 -3.87
CA GLY A 122 14.07 -15.97 -5.21
C GLY A 122 12.70 -16.65 -5.18
N ASP A 123 11.90 -16.48 -6.25
CA ASP A 123 10.62 -17.14 -6.60
C ASP A 123 9.58 -17.40 -5.50
N LEU A 124 9.78 -16.90 -4.30
CA LEU A 124 8.94 -17.15 -3.13
C LEU A 124 7.90 -16.04 -2.99
N ALA A 125 6.74 -16.40 -2.44
CA ALA A 125 5.73 -15.43 -2.06
C ALA A 125 6.26 -14.46 -0.99
N GLY A 126 5.69 -13.24 -0.97
CA GLY A 126 6.00 -12.26 0.05
C GLY A 126 5.15 -11.00 -0.11
N THR A 127 5.70 -9.85 0.25
CA THR A 127 4.93 -8.60 0.34
C THR A 127 5.65 -7.48 -0.42
N VAL A 128 4.89 -6.66 -1.15
CA VAL A 128 5.35 -5.38 -1.70
C VAL A 128 4.78 -4.26 -0.85
N THR A 129 5.60 -3.25 -0.52
CA THR A 129 5.11 -2.05 0.17
C THR A 129 4.48 -1.10 -0.84
N VAL A 130 3.17 -0.87 -0.76
CA VAL A 130 2.44 0.06 -1.64
C VAL A 130 2.16 1.37 -0.92
N LYS A 131 2.57 2.48 -1.53
CA LYS A 131 2.33 3.85 -1.07
C LYS A 131 1.40 4.59 -2.02
N LEU A 132 0.33 5.16 -1.50
CA LEU A 132 -0.64 5.96 -2.26
C LEU A 132 -0.50 7.43 -1.85
N PHE A 133 -0.14 8.29 -2.80
CA PHE A 133 0.00 9.73 -2.56
C PHE A 133 -1.15 10.53 -3.18
N ASN A 134 -1.51 11.61 -2.50
CA ASN A 134 -2.51 12.58 -2.96
C ASN A 134 -3.89 11.91 -3.13
N PHE A 135 -4.66 12.34 -4.12
CA PHE A 135 -6.04 11.88 -4.34
C PHE A 135 -6.18 10.38 -4.59
N ILE A 136 -5.10 9.70 -5.01
CA ILE A 136 -5.15 8.27 -5.34
C ILE A 136 -5.51 7.39 -4.14
N ALA A 137 -5.17 7.84 -2.92
CA ALA A 137 -5.51 7.13 -1.69
C ALA A 137 -7.04 7.03 -1.48
N ARG A 138 -7.79 8.03 -1.93
CA ARG A 138 -9.27 8.02 -1.84
C ARG A 138 -9.92 7.19 -2.93
N GLU A 139 -9.24 7.00 -4.06
CA GLU A 139 -9.78 6.30 -5.22
C GLU A 139 -9.51 4.80 -5.18
N ILE A 140 -8.29 4.42 -4.80
CA ILE A 140 -7.84 3.02 -4.77
C ILE A 140 -7.87 2.47 -3.34
N GLY A 141 -7.64 3.30 -2.34
CA GLY A 141 -7.51 2.88 -0.94
C GLY A 141 -8.68 2.02 -0.43
N PRO A 142 -9.95 2.37 -0.66
CA PRO A 142 -11.08 1.53 -0.26
C PRO A 142 -11.03 0.12 -0.87
N GLY A 143 -10.79 0.02 -2.18
CA GLY A 143 -10.69 -1.26 -2.88
C GLY A 143 -9.48 -2.08 -2.42
N LEU A 144 -8.36 -1.42 -2.15
CA LEU A 144 -7.15 -2.05 -1.64
C LEU A 144 -7.36 -2.61 -0.22
N LEU A 145 -8.00 -1.84 0.67
CA LEU A 145 -8.36 -2.32 2.01
C LEU A 145 -9.37 -3.47 1.95
N ALA A 146 -10.35 -3.43 1.05
CA ALA A 146 -11.32 -4.52 0.91
C ALA A 146 -10.67 -5.84 0.47
N ARG A 147 -9.58 -5.77 -0.31
CA ARG A 147 -8.76 -6.92 -0.72
C ARG A 147 -7.86 -7.45 0.41
N GLY A 148 -7.55 -6.61 1.38
CA GLY A 148 -6.68 -6.92 2.50
C GLY A 148 -5.25 -6.42 2.27
N VAL A 149 -4.67 -5.88 3.34
CA VAL A 149 -3.31 -5.33 3.36
C VAL A 149 -2.62 -5.63 4.68
N THR A 150 -1.30 -5.77 4.66
CA THR A 150 -0.50 -5.98 5.87
C THR A 150 -0.05 -4.65 6.44
N ILE A 151 -0.30 -4.42 7.74
CA ILE A 151 0.00 -3.17 8.43
C ILE A 151 0.72 -3.46 9.74
N VAL A 152 1.78 -2.71 10.01
CA VAL A 152 2.52 -2.82 11.28
C VAL A 152 1.73 -2.18 12.41
N GLY A 153 1.72 -2.82 13.59
CA GLY A 153 0.91 -2.45 14.76
C GLY A 153 0.97 -0.97 15.11
N GLY A 154 2.15 -0.36 15.17
CA GLY A 154 2.28 1.06 15.52
C GLY A 154 1.58 2.01 14.55
N LYS A 155 1.60 1.69 13.24
CA LYS A 155 0.86 2.46 12.22
C LYS A 155 -0.65 2.26 12.37
N LEU A 156 -1.06 1.02 12.62
CA LEU A 156 -2.46 0.66 12.76
C LEU A 156 -3.07 1.28 14.03
N ALA A 157 -2.36 1.24 15.16
CA ALA A 157 -2.73 1.90 16.41
C ALA A 157 -3.03 3.40 16.19
N ARG A 158 -2.16 4.11 15.45
CA ARG A 158 -2.37 5.51 15.11
C ARG A 158 -3.60 5.72 14.23
N ALA A 159 -3.80 4.85 13.24
CA ALA A 159 -4.95 4.90 12.33
C ALA A 159 -6.30 4.67 13.04
N VAL A 160 -6.32 3.92 14.13
CA VAL A 160 -7.56 3.61 14.88
C VAL A 160 -7.75 4.41 16.18
N ALA A 161 -6.72 5.14 16.64
CA ALA A 161 -6.65 5.72 18.00
C ALA A 161 -7.87 6.57 18.46
N ASP A 162 -8.57 7.29 17.57
CA ASP A 162 -9.70 8.15 17.96
C ASP A 162 -11.07 7.54 17.64
N GLY A 163 -11.11 6.32 17.07
CA GLY A 163 -12.33 5.61 16.69
C GLY A 163 -13.20 6.28 15.63
N LYS A 164 -12.77 7.41 15.06
CA LYS A 164 -13.62 8.16 14.12
C LYS A 164 -13.74 7.43 12.80
N GLY A 165 -14.99 7.23 12.38
CA GLY A 165 -15.34 6.55 11.15
C GLY A 165 -15.16 5.03 11.19
N ILE A 166 -14.85 4.47 12.35
CA ILE A 166 -14.83 3.02 12.57
C ILE A 166 -16.16 2.63 13.21
N VAL A 167 -16.96 1.86 12.46
CA VAL A 167 -18.30 1.43 12.86
C VAL A 167 -18.22 0.14 13.69
N ALA A 168 -17.38 -0.79 13.26
CA ALA A 168 -17.16 -2.07 13.93
C ALA A 168 -15.73 -2.56 13.67
N VAL A 169 -15.22 -3.38 14.60
CA VAL A 169 -13.90 -3.99 14.51
C VAL A 169 -13.99 -5.44 14.95
N ARG A 170 -13.34 -6.31 14.19
CA ARG A 170 -13.08 -7.70 14.58
C ARG A 170 -11.59 -7.96 14.62
N PHE A 171 -11.15 -8.68 15.65
CA PHE A 171 -9.78 -9.17 15.79
C PHE A 171 -9.81 -10.69 15.88
N GLY A 172 -9.30 -11.37 14.85
CA GLY A 172 -9.59 -12.79 14.63
C GLY A 172 -11.10 -13.02 14.47
N ASP A 173 -11.65 -13.89 15.31
CA ASP A 173 -13.08 -14.27 15.24
C ASP A 173 -13.98 -13.50 16.22
N ALA A 174 -13.43 -12.55 16.98
CA ALA A 174 -14.15 -11.81 18.01
C ALA A 174 -14.36 -10.34 17.63
N ASP A 175 -15.56 -9.82 17.93
CA ASP A 175 -15.79 -8.37 17.95
C ASP A 175 -15.00 -7.76 19.12
N CYS A 176 -14.35 -6.62 18.89
CA CYS A 176 -13.59 -5.93 19.93
C CYS A 176 -13.79 -4.42 19.86
N GLY A 177 -13.60 -3.72 20.98
CA GLY A 177 -13.67 -2.27 21.02
C GLY A 177 -12.48 -1.61 20.32
N VAL A 178 -12.67 -0.44 19.70
CA VAL A 178 -11.57 0.27 19.03
C VAL A 178 -10.42 0.61 19.98
N SER A 179 -10.73 0.98 21.23
CA SER A 179 -9.71 1.30 22.24
C SER A 179 -8.93 0.07 22.68
N GLU A 180 -9.58 -1.09 22.77
CA GLU A 180 -8.94 -2.37 23.08
C GLU A 180 -8.02 -2.80 21.94
N LEU A 181 -8.49 -2.69 20.70
CA LEU A 181 -7.70 -2.95 19.51
C LEU A 181 -6.46 -2.02 19.43
N ALA A 182 -6.64 -0.72 19.70
CA ALA A 182 -5.54 0.24 19.72
C ALA A 182 -4.48 -0.13 20.77
N ALA A 183 -4.92 -0.55 21.97
CA ALA A 183 -4.03 -1.00 23.03
C ALA A 183 -3.28 -2.29 22.63
N GLN A 184 -3.98 -3.25 22.02
CA GLN A 184 -3.38 -4.49 21.50
C GLN A 184 -2.23 -4.18 20.54
N PHE A 185 -2.45 -3.28 19.58
CA PHE A 185 -1.40 -2.89 18.62
C PHE A 185 -0.23 -2.15 19.24
N GLN A 186 -0.43 -1.45 20.36
CA GLN A 186 0.64 -0.80 21.12
C GLN A 186 1.50 -1.81 21.89
N THR A 187 0.95 -2.96 22.29
CA THR A 187 1.74 -4.02 22.94
C THR A 187 2.73 -4.68 21.99
N MET A 188 2.40 -4.74 20.70
CA MET A 188 3.25 -5.32 19.65
C MET A 188 3.33 -4.35 18.45
N PRO A 189 4.04 -3.22 18.59
CA PRO A 189 4.05 -2.16 17.59
C PRO A 189 4.77 -2.56 16.29
N ASP A 190 5.67 -3.54 16.35
CA ASP A 190 6.42 -4.05 15.20
C ASP A 190 5.78 -5.31 14.57
N ALA A 191 4.70 -5.83 15.16
CA ALA A 191 4.00 -6.97 14.59
C ALA A 191 3.21 -6.56 13.34
N ALA A 192 3.19 -7.44 12.35
CA ALA A 192 2.40 -7.30 11.14
C ALA A 192 0.99 -7.88 11.34
N TYR A 193 -0.02 -7.12 10.94
CA TYR A 193 -1.43 -7.52 11.00
C TYR A 193 -2.02 -7.50 9.60
N PHE A 194 -2.76 -8.55 9.24
CA PHE A 194 -3.54 -8.55 8.01
C PHE A 194 -4.84 -7.81 8.25
N VAL A 195 -5.06 -6.70 7.55
CA VAL A 195 -6.20 -5.79 7.76
C VAL A 195 -7.06 -5.75 6.51
N ARG A 196 -8.36 -6.01 6.66
CA ARG A 196 -9.34 -5.85 5.59
C ARG A 196 -10.49 -4.95 5.99
N ALA A 197 -10.98 -4.15 5.05
CA ALA A 197 -12.26 -3.47 5.22
C ALA A 197 -13.39 -4.46 4.95
N ALA A 198 -14.32 -4.60 5.89
CA ALA A 198 -15.59 -5.25 5.59
C ALA A 198 -16.31 -4.43 4.53
N GLN A 199 -16.77 -5.06 3.46
CA GLN A 199 -17.65 -4.37 2.52
C GLN A 199 -18.93 -4.03 3.29
N ASN A 200 -19.28 -2.75 3.36
CA ASN A 200 -20.63 -2.38 3.75
C ASN A 200 -21.55 -2.98 2.70
N THR A 201 -22.25 -4.06 3.06
CA THR A 201 -23.42 -4.49 2.31
C THR A 201 -24.42 -3.33 2.41
N PRO A 202 -24.81 -2.69 1.30
CA PRO A 202 -25.94 -1.78 1.33
C PRO A 202 -27.21 -2.49 1.80
#